data_AF-A0A958IXG2-F1
#
_entry.id   AF-A0A958IXG2-F1
#
_cell.length_a   1.000
_cell.length_b   1.000
_cell.length_c   1.000
_cell.angle_alpha   90.00
_cell.angle_beta   90.00
_cell.angle_gamma   90.00
#
_symmetry.space_group_name_H-M   'P 1'
#
loop_
_entity.id
_entity.type
_entity.pdbx_description
1 polymer ?
#
loop_
_entity_poly.entity_id
_entity_poly.type
_entity_poly.pdbx_seq_one_letter_code
_entity_poly.pdbx_strand_id
1 'polypeptide(L)' 'FNWIAEIAPQQTELLVKIRHGAKIYRSQIEWLSDNRAKVQLEQPDRSGIAPGQFAVFYDGTRCLGGGVILE' A
#
# COMPACT_ATOMS: atom_id res chain seq x y z
N PHE A 1 -0.02 8.99 -5.18
CA PHE A 1 -1.09 8.45 -4.31
C PHE A 1 -2.37 9.25 -4.39
N ASN A 2 -3.48 8.66 -3.94
CA ASN A 2 -4.73 9.31 -3.61
C ASN A 2 -5.08 8.98 -2.14
N TRP A 3 -5.18 10.00 -1.29
CA TRP A 3 -5.40 9.87 0.15
C TRP A 3 -6.76 10.40 0.54
N ILE A 4 -7.50 9.66 1.37
CA ILE A 4 -8.85 10.04 1.79
C ILE A 4 -8.82 11.30 2.67
N ALA A 5 -7.78 11.45 3.50
CA ALA A 5 -7.59 12.62 4.35
C ALA A 5 -6.78 13.74 3.66
N GLU A 6 -6.56 13.65 2.34
CA GLU A 6 -5.74 14.57 1.53
C GLU A 6 -4.26 14.70 1.95
N ILE A 7 -3.85 13.92 2.96
CA ILE A 7 -2.50 13.93 3.54
C ILE A 7 -1.99 12.48 3.58
N ALA A 8 -0.72 12.29 3.21
CA ALA A 8 -0.06 11.00 3.33
C ALA A 8 0.10 10.60 4.81
N PRO A 9 -0.14 9.34 5.18
CA PRO A 9 0.09 8.89 6.54
C PRO A 9 1.58 8.99 6.92
N GLN A 10 1.86 9.27 8.19
CA GLN A 10 3.23 9.32 8.72
C GLN A 10 3.72 7.93 9.18
N GLN A 11 2.79 6.99 9.37
CA GLN A 11 3.11 5.62 9.75
C GLN A 11 3.94 4.93 8.67
N THR A 12 4.93 4.15 9.12
CA THR A 12 5.74 3.29 8.26
C THR A 12 5.24 1.85 8.29
N GLU A 13 4.41 1.47 9.25
CA GLU A 13 3.82 0.13 9.34
C GLU A 13 2.34 0.21 8.99
N LEU A 14 1.93 -0.41 7.88
CA LEU A 14 0.55 -0.37 7.41
C LEU A 14 0.12 -1.73 6.86
N LEU A 15 -1.19 -1.94 6.88
CA LEU A 15 -1.81 -3.03 6.16
C LEU A 15 -1.99 -2.62 4.69
N VAL A 16 -1.61 -3.49 3.75
CA VAL A 16 -1.74 -3.22 2.32
C VAL A 16 -2.54 -4.31 1.61
N LYS A 17 -3.42 -3.89 0.72
CA LYS A 17 -4.20 -4.73 -0.18
C LYS A 17 -3.79 -4.43 -1.61
N ILE A 18 -3.30 -5.44 -2.31
CA ILE A 18 -2.58 -5.30 -3.58
C ILE A 18 -3.47 -5.66 -4.79
N ARG A 19 -4.60 -6.32 -4.54
CA ARG A 19 -5.58 -6.71 -5.55
C ARG A 19 -6.96 -6.94 -4.95
N HIS A 20 -7.95 -7.12 -5.83
CA HIS A 20 -9.27 -7.55 -5.42
C HIS A 20 -9.21 -8.93 -4.76
N GLY A 21 -9.87 -9.08 -3.61
CA GLY A 21 -9.81 -10.28 -2.78
C GLY A 21 -9.85 -9.98 -1.28
N ALA A 22 -9.83 -11.03 -0.45
CA ALA A 22 -9.85 -10.87 1.01
C ALA A 22 -8.45 -10.66 1.62
N LYS A 23 -7.38 -10.94 0.88
CA LYS A 23 -6.03 -10.96 1.41
C LYS A 23 -5.50 -9.54 1.65
N ILE A 24 -5.01 -9.32 2.85
CA ILE A 24 -4.34 -8.10 3.30
C ILE A 24 -2.99 -8.51 3.88
N TYR A 25 -1.97 -7.71 3.62
CA TYR A 25 -0.61 -7.95 4.05
C TYR A 25 -0.17 -6.93 5.08
N ARG A 26 0.63 -7.32 6.06
CA ARG A 26 1.44 -6.36 6.81
C ARG A 26 2.59 -5.90 5.92
N SER A 27 2.92 -4.62 6.02
CA SER A 27 3.95 -4.01 5.21
C SER A 27 4.68 -2.90 5.94
N GLN A 28 5.94 -2.74 5.57
CA GLN A 28 6.79 -1.60 5.90
C GLN A 28 6.81 -0.65 4.71
N ILE A 29 6.68 0.65 4.99
CA ILE A 29 6.65 1.72 4.00
C ILE A 29 7.81 2.66 4.24
N GLU A 30 8.58 2.86 3.18
CA GLU A 30 9.56 3.93 3.06
C GLU A 30 8.94 5.01 2.15
N TRP A 31 8.58 6.14 2.75
CA TRP A 31 8.03 7.29 2.01
C TRP A 31 9.14 7.99 1.24
N LEU A 32 8.92 8.20 -0.06
CA LEU A 32 9.89 8.82 -0.97
C LEU A 32 9.39 10.19 -1.44
N SER A 33 10.24 10.93 -2.14
CA SER A 33 9.85 12.14 -2.85
C SER A 33 8.85 11.85 -3.97
N ASP A 34 8.26 12.91 -4.54
CA ASP A 34 7.46 12.84 -5.77
C ASP A 34 6.22 11.94 -5.65
N ASN A 35 5.61 11.90 -4.47
CA ASN A 35 4.37 11.16 -4.22
C ASN A 35 4.51 9.64 -4.49
N ARG A 36 5.69 9.09 -4.14
CA ARG A 36 6.04 7.66 -4.24
C ARG A 36 6.38 7.07 -2.87
N ALA A 37 6.33 5.75 -2.77
CA ALA A 37 6.79 5.02 -1.62
C ALA A 37 7.27 3.64 -2.05
N LYS A 38 8.24 3.10 -1.31
CA LYS A 38 8.62 1.69 -1.43
C LYS A 38 7.88 0.90 -0.36
N VAL A 39 7.17 -0.14 -0.78
CA VAL A 39 6.34 -0.97 0.10
C VAL A 39 6.93 -2.36 0.16
N GLN A 40 7.37 -2.78 1.33
CA GLN A 40 7.88 -4.13 1.57
C GLN A 40 6.84 -4.95 2.32
N LEU A 41 6.40 -6.06 1.73
CA LEU A 41 5.50 -7.00 2.41
C LEU A 41 6.29 -7.87 3.39
N GLU A 42 5.75 -8.08 4.58
CA GLU A 42 6.34 -9.04 5.53
C GLU A 42 6.29 -10.48 5.02
N GLN A 43 5.32 -10.79 4.15
CA GLN A 43 5.16 -12.10 3.54
C GLN A 43 5.03 -11.95 2.02
N PRO A 44 5.68 -12.80 1.22
CA PRO A 44 5.61 -12.72 -0.23
C PRO A 44 4.20 -12.98 -0.75
N ASP A 45 3.81 -12.24 -1.78
CA ASP A 45 2.63 -12.55 -2.57
C ASP A 45 2.94 -13.76 -3.48
N ARG A 46 2.13 -14.83 -3.35
CA ARG A 46 2.35 -16.08 -4.12
C ARG A 46 1.94 -15.99 -5.59
N SER A 47 1.07 -15.06 -5.95
CA SER A 47 0.55 -14.92 -7.31
C SER A 47 1.26 -13.82 -8.10
N GLY A 48 2.27 -13.18 -7.49
CA GLY A 48 2.98 -12.05 -8.05
C GLY A 48 2.24 -10.72 -7.86
N ILE A 49 2.99 -9.65 -8.05
CA ILE A 49 2.54 -8.26 -8.03
C ILE A 49 2.81 -7.70 -9.43
N ALA A 50 1.81 -7.05 -10.03
CA ALA A 50 1.92 -6.52 -11.38
C ALA A 50 1.82 -4.99 -11.39
N PRO A 51 2.67 -4.29 -12.16
CA PRO A 51 2.52 -2.86 -12.42
C PRO A 51 1.13 -2.53 -12.97
N GLY A 52 0.60 -1.36 -12.60
CA GLY A 52 -0.74 -0.91 -12.99
C GLY A 52 -1.87 -1.41 -12.08
N GLN A 53 -1.63 -2.37 -11.19
CA GLN A 53 -2.56 -2.69 -10.10
C GLN A 53 -2.55 -1.60 -9.02
N PHE A 54 -3.48 -1.68 -8.08
CA PHE A 54 -3.58 -0.73 -6.98
C PHE A 54 -3.14 -1.35 -5.65
N ALA A 55 -2.28 -0.63 -4.93
CA ALA A 55 -1.99 -0.87 -3.52
C ALA A 55 -2.86 0.07 -2.68
N VAL A 56 -3.70 -0.49 -1.81
CA VAL A 56 -4.58 0.25 -0.90
C VAL A 56 -4.11 0.02 0.53
N PHE A 57 -3.90 1.11 1.26
CA PHE A 57 -3.33 1.11 2.60
C PHE A 57 -4.41 1.28 3.67
N TYR A 58 -4.24 0.55 4.77
CA TYR A 58 -5.16 0.50 5.90
C TYR A 58 -4.40 0.61 7.23
N ASP A 59 -5.04 1.29 8.19
CA ASP A 59 -4.70 1.26 9.61
C ASP A 59 -5.81 0.51 10.36
N GLY A 60 -5.57 -0.75 10.68
CA GLY A 60 -6.61 -1.67 11.14
C GLY A 60 -7.75 -1.80 10.12
N THR A 61 -8.94 -1.31 10.49
CA THR A 61 -10.13 -1.31 9.63
C THR A 61 -10.30 -0.02 8.82
N ARG A 62 -9.48 1.00 9.06
CA ARG A 62 -9.59 2.30 8.40
C ARG A 62 -8.84 2.29 7.08
N CYS A 63 -9.55 2.54 5.98
CA CYS A 63 -8.92 2.81 4.69
C CYS A 63 -8.28 4.20 4.73
N LEU A 64 -7.00 4.31 4.36
CA LEU A 64 -6.26 5.56 4.32
C LEU A 64 -6.22 6.14 2.90
N GLY A 65 -6.16 5.27 1.91
CA GLY A 65 -6.02 5.63 0.50
C GLY A 65 -5.18 4.60 -0.24
N GLY A 66 -4.65 4.97 -1.40
CA GLY A 66 -3.88 4.04 -2.22
C GLY A 66 -3.12 4.68 -3.36
N GLY A 67 -2.42 3.85 -4.11
CA GLY A 67 -1.65 4.24 -5.27
C GLY A 67 -1.58 3.13 -6.31
N VAL A 68 -1.16 3.51 -7.51
CA VAL A 68 -0.84 2.57 -8.58
C VAL A 68 0.54 1.97 -8.28
N ILE A 69 0.66 0.66 -8.43
CA ILE A 69 1.92 -0.06 -8.32
C ILE A 69 2.74 0.19 -9.58
N LEU A 70 3.97 0.64 -9.41
CA LEU A 70 4.88 0.97 -10.50
C LEU A 70 5.82 -0.19 -10.85
N GLU A 71 6.32 -0.89 -9.82
CA GLU A 71 7.25 -2.02 -9.89
C GLU A 71 7.01 -3.00 -8.74
#